data_AF-A0A844M748-F1
#
_entry.id   AF-A0A844M748-F1
#
_cell.length_a   1.000
_cell.length_b   1.000
_cell.length_c   1.000
_cell.angle_alpha   90.00
_cell.angle_beta   90.00
_cell.angle_gamma   90.00
#
_symmetry.space_group_name_H-M   'P 1'
#
loop_
_entity.id
_entity.type
_entity.pdbx_description
1 polymer ?
#
loop_
_entity_poly.entity_id
_entity_poly.type
_entity_poly.pdbx_seq_one_letter_code
_entity_poly.pdbx_strand_id
1 'polypeptide(L)'
;MLEQELRASVLASYGADASQREELLAYNQNIFEHNNSALRLTFPLPSEPHVAIWQEYTDRAKVIGTFKVLQQALVQFQFPIQQSISQTEVYRAATRKGISVENTVEATGLNLKNTEKLQLFLHQTLAGRIPVLLAENREDFVTLVQALTMHNEPRPIPASMGACIVAGFNNWDRIRRYRRQWEAQKSQNFSEADWLNEFKQLIPQKHLYQDKFIILSGGFYSNVAATEIGLTDLEWQRISLTIRLEHECTHYLTRRLFSSMRNNLLDELIADYRGIVAACGYYRSDWFLHFMGLESFPKYREGGRLQNYRGQPPLSEASFKILQALVKNAAENLQRFHTEYANEIKTPNHQILVLAALTCLTLEELASDKAALQIKKNIDQLKNM
;
A
#
# COMPACT_ATOMS: atom_id res chain seq x y z
N MET A 1 -11.77 -26.39 -15.09
CA MET A 1 -13.16 -26.55 -15.58
C MET A 1 -14.17 -26.31 -14.48
N LEU A 2 -14.25 -27.15 -13.43
CA LEU A 2 -15.22 -27.01 -12.33
C LEU A 2 -15.27 -25.62 -11.67
N GLU A 3 -14.12 -25.01 -11.41
CA GLU A 3 -14.05 -23.69 -10.76
C GLU A 3 -14.49 -22.55 -11.69
N GLN A 4 -14.12 -22.61 -12.96
CA GLN A 4 -14.50 -21.61 -13.96
C GLN A 4 -15.99 -21.71 -14.34
N GLU A 5 -16.54 -22.93 -14.35
CA GLU A 5 -17.98 -23.18 -14.50
C GLU A 5 -18.78 -22.61 -13.32
N LEU A 6 -18.29 -22.79 -12.08
CA LEU A 6 -18.89 -22.18 -10.90
C LEU A 6 -18.92 -20.66 -11.02
N ARG A 7 -17.78 -20.02 -11.33
CA ARG A 7 -17.68 -18.57 -11.49
C ARG A 7 -18.60 -18.05 -12.58
N ALA A 8 -18.64 -18.71 -13.75
CA ALA A 8 -19.55 -18.36 -14.83
C ALA A 8 -21.03 -18.51 -14.44
N SER A 9 -21.38 -19.55 -13.66
CA SER A 9 -22.74 -19.76 -13.16
C SER A 9 -23.15 -18.71 -12.14
N VAL A 10 -22.23 -18.27 -11.27
CA VAL A 10 -22.48 -17.14 -10.37
C VAL A 10 -22.75 -15.90 -11.22
N LEU A 11 -21.89 -15.52 -12.16
CA LEU A 11 -22.13 -14.34 -13.00
C LEU A 11 -23.48 -14.40 -13.74
N ALA A 12 -23.86 -15.57 -14.24
CA ALA A 12 -25.16 -15.77 -14.88
C ALA A 12 -26.34 -15.54 -13.92
N SER A 13 -26.22 -15.89 -12.63
CA SER A 13 -27.26 -15.63 -11.63
C SER A 13 -27.42 -14.14 -11.30
N TYR A 14 -26.37 -13.33 -11.56
CA TYR A 14 -26.44 -11.86 -11.52
C TYR A 14 -26.91 -11.25 -12.86
N GLY A 15 -27.35 -12.06 -13.81
CA GLY A 15 -27.89 -11.62 -15.09
C GLY A 15 -26.85 -11.34 -16.17
N ALA A 16 -25.59 -11.76 -15.99
CA ALA A 16 -24.55 -11.57 -16.99
C ALA A 16 -24.81 -12.40 -18.26
N ASP A 17 -24.78 -11.76 -19.42
CA ASP A 17 -24.77 -12.44 -20.72
C ASP A 17 -23.40 -13.08 -21.04
N ALA A 18 -23.26 -13.71 -22.21
CA ALA A 18 -22.01 -14.39 -22.57
C ALA A 18 -20.79 -13.45 -22.65
N SER A 19 -20.97 -12.25 -23.22
CA SER A 19 -19.89 -11.27 -23.39
C SER A 19 -19.50 -10.64 -22.06
N GLN A 20 -20.49 -10.29 -21.23
CA GLN A 20 -20.27 -9.76 -19.88
C GLN A 20 -19.58 -10.78 -18.99
N ARG A 21 -19.93 -12.08 -19.11
CA ARG A 21 -19.24 -13.14 -18.37
C ARG A 21 -17.78 -13.27 -18.76
N GLU A 22 -17.46 -13.25 -20.04
CA GLU A 22 -16.07 -13.31 -20.51
C GLU A 22 -15.26 -12.11 -19.97
N GLU A 23 -15.82 -10.90 -20.10
CA GLU A 23 -15.22 -9.66 -19.63
C GLU A 23 -14.96 -9.70 -18.12
N LEU A 24 -15.95 -10.08 -17.31
CA LEU A 24 -15.84 -10.14 -15.85
C LEU A 24 -14.92 -11.27 -15.37
N LEU A 25 -14.92 -12.43 -16.02
CA LEU A 25 -14.00 -13.52 -15.68
C LEU A 25 -12.54 -13.12 -15.89
N ALA A 26 -12.26 -12.39 -16.97
CA ALA A 26 -10.94 -11.84 -17.26
C ALA A 26 -10.56 -10.76 -16.24
N TYR A 27 -11.47 -9.83 -15.94
CA TYR A 27 -11.26 -8.79 -14.94
C TYR A 27 -10.99 -9.35 -13.53
N ASN A 28 -11.74 -10.39 -13.13
CA ASN A 28 -11.64 -11.04 -11.82
C ASN A 28 -10.62 -12.17 -11.76
N GLN A 29 -9.73 -12.29 -12.74
CA GLN A 29 -8.70 -13.33 -12.72
C GLN A 29 -7.81 -13.17 -11.48
N ASN A 30 -7.77 -14.22 -10.66
CA ASN A 30 -6.86 -14.31 -9.53
C ASN A 30 -5.42 -14.49 -10.04
N ILE A 31 -4.49 -13.66 -9.55
CA ILE A 31 -3.06 -13.75 -9.87
C ILE A 31 -2.18 -13.89 -8.64
N PHE A 32 -2.78 -13.96 -7.45
CA PHE A 32 -2.00 -14.14 -6.23
C PHE A 32 -1.23 -15.45 -6.35
N GLU A 33 0.07 -15.41 -6.06
CA GLU A 33 0.94 -16.58 -6.17
C GLU A 33 0.91 -17.36 -4.86
N HIS A 34 0.19 -18.48 -4.83
CA HIS A 34 0.12 -19.36 -3.66
C HIS A 34 1.20 -20.45 -3.71
N ASN A 35 2.46 -20.05 -3.63
CA ASN A 35 3.54 -21.02 -3.44
C ASN A 35 3.49 -21.56 -2.01
N ASN A 36 3.44 -22.89 -1.85
CA ASN A 36 3.25 -23.58 -0.56
C ASN A 36 4.27 -23.22 0.55
N SER A 37 5.37 -22.54 0.25
CA SER A 37 6.41 -22.16 1.21
C SER A 37 6.10 -20.87 1.99
N ALA A 38 5.28 -19.96 1.47
CA ALA A 38 5.08 -18.63 2.04
C ALA A 38 4.35 -18.63 3.40
N LEU A 39 3.53 -19.65 3.67
CA LEU A 39 2.72 -19.75 4.89
C LEU A 39 3.37 -20.57 6.01
N ARG A 40 4.51 -21.21 5.74
CA ARG A 40 5.36 -21.83 6.78
C ARG A 40 6.21 -20.82 7.54
N LEU A 41 6.08 -19.55 7.21
CA LEU A 41 6.83 -18.48 7.83
C LEU A 41 6.27 -18.17 9.22
N THR A 42 7.15 -17.83 10.16
CA THR A 42 6.75 -17.28 11.45
C THR A 42 6.37 -15.82 11.28
N PHE A 43 5.24 -15.44 11.85
CA PHE A 43 4.72 -14.09 11.77
C PHE A 43 4.82 -13.34 13.10
N PRO A 44 5.01 -12.01 13.09
CA PRO A 44 5.22 -11.17 11.90
C PRO A 44 6.52 -11.53 11.17
N LEU A 45 6.55 -11.35 9.85
CA LEU A 45 7.77 -11.59 9.06
C LEU A 45 8.91 -10.70 9.57
N PRO A 46 10.18 -11.09 9.33
CA PRO A 46 11.30 -10.20 9.55
C PRO A 46 11.14 -8.90 8.74
N SER A 47 11.46 -7.79 9.41
CA SER A 47 11.60 -6.47 8.79
C SER A 47 12.64 -6.53 7.67
N GLU A 48 12.43 -5.76 6.61
CA GLU A 48 13.41 -5.65 5.53
C GLU A 48 14.67 -4.89 5.99
N PRO A 49 15.84 -5.12 5.37
CA PRO A 49 17.12 -4.57 5.85
C PRO A 49 17.17 -3.04 6.01
N HIS A 50 16.42 -2.31 5.17
CA HIS A 50 16.38 -0.84 5.23
C HIS A 50 15.80 -0.31 6.55
N VAL A 51 14.95 -1.08 7.23
CA VAL A 51 14.25 -0.66 8.44
C VAL A 51 15.22 -0.28 9.56
N ALA A 52 16.38 -0.91 9.65
CA ALA A 52 17.40 -0.58 10.65
C ALA A 52 17.87 0.89 10.53
N ILE A 53 18.07 1.37 9.30
CA ILE A 53 18.48 2.75 9.04
C ILE A 53 17.33 3.72 9.29
N TRP A 54 16.10 3.33 8.98
CA TRP A 54 14.93 4.14 9.29
C TRP A 54 14.65 4.24 10.80
N GLN A 55 15.00 3.21 11.59
CA GLN A 55 14.98 3.30 13.06
C GLN A 55 15.91 4.42 13.53
N GLU A 56 17.14 4.50 13.01
CA GLU A 56 18.05 5.61 13.34
C GLU A 56 17.46 6.98 12.93
N TYR A 57 16.80 7.07 11.78
CA TYR A 57 16.11 8.31 11.37
C TYR A 57 15.01 8.69 12.35
N THR A 58 14.19 7.72 12.79
CA THR A 58 13.12 7.97 13.76
C THR A 58 13.68 8.43 15.10
N ASP A 59 14.79 7.87 15.56
CA ASP A 59 15.42 8.25 16.83
C ASP A 59 16.05 9.65 16.76
N ARG A 60 16.70 9.97 15.64
CA ARG A 60 17.21 11.34 15.40
C ARG A 60 16.10 12.36 15.25
N ALA A 61 14.96 11.98 14.68
CA ALA A 61 13.81 12.86 14.46
C ALA A 61 13.23 13.38 15.78
N LYS A 62 13.34 12.60 16.87
CA LYS A 62 12.94 13.01 18.22
C LYS A 62 13.76 14.21 18.75
N VAL A 63 14.99 14.39 18.26
CA VAL A 63 15.92 15.43 18.74
C VAL A 63 15.88 16.67 17.85
N ILE A 64 15.93 16.50 16.53
CA ILE A 64 16.09 17.63 15.59
C ILE A 64 14.91 17.83 14.63
N GLY A 65 13.84 17.04 14.78
CA GLY A 65 12.65 17.07 13.94
C GLY A 65 12.76 16.20 12.68
N THR A 66 11.63 15.60 12.28
CA THR A 66 11.54 14.70 11.12
C THR A 66 12.05 15.34 9.84
N PHE A 67 11.59 16.55 9.52
CA PHE A 67 11.94 17.24 8.28
C PHE A 67 13.46 17.41 8.14
N LYS A 68 14.14 17.85 9.20
CA LYS A 68 15.59 18.08 9.20
C LYS A 68 16.38 16.78 9.05
N VAL A 69 15.94 15.69 9.67
CA VAL A 69 16.56 14.37 9.49
C VAL A 69 16.44 13.91 8.05
N LEU A 70 15.24 14.00 7.47
CA LEU A 70 14.99 13.56 6.10
C LEU A 70 15.69 14.46 5.08
N GLN A 71 15.83 15.76 5.34
CA GLN A 71 16.63 16.66 4.51
C GLN A 71 18.10 16.25 4.43
N GLN A 72 18.67 15.76 5.53
CA GLN A 72 20.06 15.27 5.56
C GLN A 72 20.20 13.89 4.91
N ALA A 73 19.20 13.02 5.06
CA ALA A 73 19.27 11.64 4.58
C ALA A 73 18.86 11.49 3.11
N LEU A 74 17.76 12.13 2.71
CA LEU A 74 17.08 11.94 1.43
C LEU A 74 17.31 13.15 0.52
N VAL A 75 17.96 12.91 -0.61
CA VAL A 75 18.36 13.98 -1.56
C VAL A 75 17.15 14.79 -2.05
N GLN A 76 15.98 14.15 -2.22
CA GLN A 76 14.76 14.77 -2.70
C GLN A 76 14.24 15.90 -1.78
N PHE A 77 14.57 15.86 -0.49
CA PHE A 77 14.22 16.93 0.46
C PHE A 77 15.10 18.19 0.30
N GLN A 78 16.16 18.12 -0.50
CA GLN A 78 17.07 19.24 -0.79
C GLN A 78 16.66 19.99 -2.07
N PHE A 79 15.60 19.55 -2.76
CA PHE A 79 15.10 20.19 -3.98
C PHE A 79 13.65 20.65 -3.82
N PRO A 80 13.28 21.78 -4.45
CA PRO A 80 11.89 22.21 -4.49
C PRO A 80 11.05 21.31 -5.40
N ILE A 81 9.73 21.49 -5.37
CA ILE A 81 8.85 20.98 -6.43
C ILE A 81 8.85 22.00 -7.57
N GLN A 82 9.33 21.61 -8.75
CA GLN A 82 9.44 22.51 -9.89
C GLN A 82 9.37 21.77 -11.22
N GLN A 83 8.70 22.37 -12.20
CA GLN A 83 8.58 21.83 -13.55
C GLN A 83 9.96 21.58 -14.16
N SER A 84 10.16 20.37 -14.68
CA SER A 84 11.37 19.91 -15.36
C SER A 84 12.61 19.84 -14.47
N ILE A 85 12.49 19.94 -13.14
CA ILE A 85 13.64 19.84 -12.22
C ILE A 85 14.39 18.51 -12.38
N SER A 86 13.67 17.43 -12.69
CA SER A 86 14.23 16.09 -12.92
C SER A 86 15.15 16.02 -14.15
N GLN A 87 15.08 17.01 -15.03
CA GLN A 87 15.90 17.11 -16.23
C GLN A 87 17.19 17.92 -16.03
N THR A 88 17.28 18.68 -14.94
CA THR A 88 18.46 19.50 -14.64
C THR A 88 19.67 18.61 -14.34
N GLU A 89 20.86 19.10 -14.69
CA GLU A 89 22.10 18.37 -14.45
C GLU A 89 22.37 18.18 -12.95
N VAL A 90 22.16 19.23 -12.15
CA VAL A 90 22.30 19.23 -10.69
C VAL A 90 21.41 18.15 -10.06
N TYR A 91 20.13 18.12 -10.40
CA TYR A 91 19.20 17.14 -9.83
C TYR A 91 19.60 15.71 -10.20
N ARG A 92 19.98 15.46 -11.46
CA ARG A 92 20.43 14.15 -11.92
C ARG A 92 21.74 13.74 -11.26
N ALA A 93 22.68 14.66 -11.09
CA ALA A 93 23.93 14.44 -10.37
C ALA A 93 23.67 14.00 -8.93
N ALA A 94 22.80 14.72 -8.22
CA ALA A 94 22.47 14.39 -6.84
C ALA A 94 21.70 13.07 -6.71
N THR A 95 20.65 12.88 -7.52
CA THR A 95 19.74 11.71 -7.38
C THR A 95 20.23 10.44 -8.06
N ARG A 96 21.14 10.52 -9.04
CA ARG A 96 21.69 9.34 -9.76
C ARG A 96 23.15 9.05 -9.43
N LYS A 97 23.89 10.01 -8.88
CA LYS A 97 25.31 9.84 -8.54
C LYS A 97 25.64 10.19 -7.08
N GLY A 98 24.68 10.70 -6.31
CA GLY A 98 24.89 11.03 -4.90
C GLY A 98 25.78 12.25 -4.66
N ILE A 99 25.94 13.12 -5.67
CA ILE A 99 26.76 14.32 -5.57
C ILE A 99 26.11 15.30 -4.56
N SER A 100 26.93 15.87 -3.68
CA SER A 100 26.49 16.87 -2.72
C SER A 100 25.97 18.11 -3.44
N VAL A 101 24.90 18.71 -2.91
CA VAL A 101 24.30 19.93 -3.45
C VAL A 101 24.51 21.13 -2.52
N GLU A 102 25.43 21.01 -1.56
CA GLU A 102 25.87 22.14 -0.73
C GLU A 102 26.29 23.31 -1.63
N ASN A 103 25.77 24.50 -1.33
CA ASN A 103 26.00 25.73 -2.08
C ASN A 103 25.48 25.75 -3.52
N THR A 104 24.56 24.85 -3.89
CA THR A 104 23.94 24.85 -5.22
C THR A 104 22.65 25.67 -5.23
N VAL A 105 22.50 26.57 -6.20
CA VAL A 105 21.38 27.55 -6.27
C VAL A 105 20.04 26.86 -6.50
N GLU A 106 20.02 25.78 -7.29
CA GLU A 106 18.82 25.01 -7.63
C GLU A 106 18.32 24.12 -6.48
N ALA A 107 19.16 23.85 -5.49
CA ALA A 107 18.83 23.00 -4.34
C ALA A 107 18.28 23.83 -3.17
N THR A 108 17.17 24.53 -3.42
CA THR A 108 16.54 25.43 -2.42
C THR A 108 15.78 24.72 -1.30
N GLY A 109 15.71 23.38 -1.33
CA GLY A 109 14.99 22.58 -0.35
C GLY A 109 13.52 22.35 -0.68
N LEU A 110 12.96 21.29 -0.10
CA LEU A 110 11.55 20.97 -0.20
C LEU A 110 10.73 21.92 0.68
N ASN A 111 9.66 22.50 0.13
CA ASN A 111 8.80 23.43 0.86
C ASN A 111 7.54 22.73 1.38
N LEU A 112 7.46 22.49 2.69
CA LEU A 112 6.25 22.02 3.37
C LEU A 112 5.66 23.16 4.20
N LYS A 113 4.33 23.25 4.24
CA LYS A 113 3.58 24.23 5.04
C LYS A 113 3.78 24.02 6.53
N ASN A 114 3.80 22.77 7.00
CA ASN A 114 3.87 22.42 8.41
C ASN A 114 4.97 21.38 8.69
N THR A 115 6.23 21.79 8.49
CA THR A 115 7.42 20.93 8.69
C THR A 115 7.48 20.30 10.09
N GLU A 116 7.00 20.99 11.11
CA GLU A 116 6.96 20.59 12.51
C GLU A 116 5.93 19.48 12.79
N LYS A 117 4.93 19.34 11.91
CA LYS A 117 3.87 18.33 12.04
C LYS A 117 4.12 17.09 11.22
N LEU A 118 5.20 17.05 10.43
CA LEU A 118 5.63 15.86 9.71
C LEU A 118 6.10 14.80 10.72
N GLN A 119 5.42 13.66 10.74
CA GLN A 119 5.76 12.57 11.64
C GLN A 119 6.47 11.44 10.89
N LEU A 120 7.49 10.88 11.51
CA LEU A 120 8.17 9.67 11.06
C LEU A 120 8.15 8.64 12.19
N PHE A 121 7.57 7.47 11.91
CA PHE A 121 7.53 6.35 12.83
C PHE A 121 7.69 5.02 12.09
N LEU A 122 8.01 3.95 12.83
CA LEU A 122 7.98 2.59 12.31
C LEU A 122 6.69 1.91 12.76
N HIS A 123 5.92 1.41 11.81
CA HIS A 123 4.69 0.67 12.08
C HIS A 123 4.96 -0.83 12.04
N GLN A 124 4.49 -1.57 13.05
CA GLN A 124 4.61 -3.04 13.07
C GLN A 124 3.49 -3.65 12.25
N THR A 125 3.85 -4.40 11.18
CA THR A 125 2.89 -5.12 10.34
C THR A 125 3.07 -6.63 10.48
N LEU A 126 2.17 -7.41 9.86
CA LEU A 126 2.33 -8.86 9.70
C LEU A 126 3.52 -9.20 8.77
N ALA A 127 3.91 -8.25 7.91
CA ALA A 127 5.05 -8.33 7.01
C ALA A 127 6.31 -7.63 7.58
N GLY A 128 6.46 -7.55 8.90
CA GLY A 128 7.57 -6.85 9.54
C GLY A 128 7.33 -5.35 9.69
N ARG A 129 8.29 -4.62 10.26
CA ARG A 129 8.13 -3.17 10.43
C ARG A 129 8.28 -2.45 9.08
N ILE A 130 7.53 -1.37 8.90
CA ILE A 130 7.65 -0.48 7.74
C ILE A 130 7.73 0.99 8.21
N PRO A 131 8.59 1.83 7.63
CA PRO A 131 8.60 3.25 7.93
C PRO A 131 7.36 3.95 7.37
N VAL A 132 6.84 4.91 8.12
CA VAL A 132 5.66 5.71 7.75
C VAL A 132 5.98 7.19 7.90
N LEU A 133 5.73 7.94 6.83
CA LEU A 133 5.73 9.39 6.79
C LEU A 133 4.29 9.90 6.80
N LEU A 134 3.87 10.51 7.90
CA LEU A 134 2.53 11.06 8.05
C LEU A 134 2.57 12.59 7.91
N ALA A 135 1.89 13.09 6.88
CA ALA A 135 1.59 14.51 6.72
C ALA A 135 0.20 14.82 7.28
N GLU A 136 0.12 15.85 8.13
CA GLU A 136 -1.14 16.26 8.76
C GLU A 136 -2.12 16.83 7.72
N ASN A 137 -1.63 17.69 6.81
CA ASN A 137 -2.44 18.36 5.81
C ASN A 137 -2.24 17.76 4.40
N ARG A 138 -3.18 18.08 3.51
CA ARG A 138 -3.23 17.54 2.14
C ARG A 138 -2.08 18.06 1.28
N GLU A 139 -1.73 19.32 1.43
CA GLU A 139 -0.71 19.98 0.60
C GLU A 139 0.67 19.38 0.86
N ASP A 140 1.03 19.16 2.12
CA ASP A 140 2.28 18.50 2.49
C ASP A 140 2.30 17.04 2.05
N PHE A 141 1.17 16.33 2.14
CA PHE A 141 1.05 14.99 1.56
C PHE A 141 1.35 15.01 0.05
N VAL A 142 0.74 15.93 -0.71
CA VAL A 142 0.97 16.06 -2.16
C VAL A 142 2.44 16.37 -2.45
N THR A 143 3.03 17.33 -1.74
CA THR A 143 4.45 17.69 -1.88
C THR A 143 5.37 16.51 -1.61
N LEU A 144 5.11 15.72 -0.55
CA LEU A 144 5.89 14.52 -0.25
C LEU A 144 5.78 13.46 -1.35
N VAL A 145 4.57 13.20 -1.86
CA VAL A 145 4.36 12.24 -2.96
C VAL A 145 5.09 12.71 -4.22
N GLN A 146 5.01 14.00 -4.56
CA GLN A 146 5.70 14.56 -5.72
C GLN A 146 7.23 14.44 -5.58
N ALA A 147 7.78 14.79 -4.42
CA ALA A 147 9.21 14.66 -4.16
C ALA A 147 9.68 13.20 -4.26
N LEU A 148 9.00 12.28 -3.57
CA LEU A 148 9.49 10.93 -3.33
C LEU A 148 9.09 9.90 -4.39
N THR A 149 8.07 10.19 -5.20
CA THR A 149 7.58 9.27 -6.25
C THR A 149 7.59 9.88 -7.65
N MET A 150 7.53 11.22 -7.76
CA MET A 150 7.48 11.93 -9.05
C MET A 150 8.76 12.70 -9.36
N HIS A 151 9.86 12.40 -8.69
CA HIS A 151 11.16 13.04 -8.90
C HIS A 151 11.11 14.57 -8.76
N ASN A 152 10.40 15.08 -7.75
CA ASN A 152 10.21 16.51 -7.49
C ASN A 152 9.49 17.28 -8.62
N GLU A 153 8.85 16.57 -9.56
CA GLU A 153 8.02 17.19 -10.59
C GLU A 153 6.62 17.53 -10.05
N PRO A 154 6.00 18.64 -10.48
CA PRO A 154 4.68 19.09 -10.04
C PRO A 154 3.55 18.28 -10.70
N ARG A 155 3.65 16.94 -10.69
CA ARG A 155 2.64 16.07 -11.27
C ARG A 155 1.37 16.07 -10.40
N PRO A 156 0.17 16.15 -11.01
CA PRO A 156 -1.06 16.16 -10.26
C PRO A 156 -1.25 14.85 -9.48
N ILE A 157 -1.65 14.96 -8.21
CA ILE A 157 -1.96 13.82 -7.34
C ILE A 157 -3.47 13.76 -7.13
N PRO A 158 -4.14 12.64 -7.45
CA PRO A 158 -5.60 12.51 -7.34
C PRO A 158 -6.11 12.88 -5.95
N ALA A 159 -7.18 13.67 -5.86
CA ALA A 159 -7.75 14.10 -4.57
C ALA A 159 -8.16 12.92 -3.68
N SER A 160 -8.54 11.79 -4.28
CA SER A 160 -8.88 10.54 -3.59
C SER A 160 -7.68 9.77 -3.02
N MET A 161 -6.45 10.06 -3.48
CA MET A 161 -5.25 9.33 -3.03
C MET A 161 -4.92 9.71 -1.59
N GLY A 162 -5.22 8.84 -0.63
CA GLY A 162 -4.95 9.11 0.79
C GLY A 162 -3.57 8.63 1.27
N ALA A 163 -2.95 7.69 0.55
CA ALA A 163 -1.67 7.09 0.90
C ALA A 163 -0.96 6.57 -0.35
N CYS A 164 0.32 6.24 -0.21
CA CYS A 164 1.03 5.42 -1.17
C CYS A 164 2.20 4.68 -0.53
N ILE A 165 2.51 3.49 -1.06
CA ILE A 165 3.77 2.82 -0.82
C ILE A 165 4.81 3.33 -1.82
N VAL A 166 5.91 3.85 -1.30
CA VAL A 166 7.13 4.09 -2.08
C VAL A 166 7.94 2.81 -2.06
N ALA A 167 8.29 2.29 -3.23
CA ALA A 167 9.13 1.11 -3.37
C ALA A 167 10.27 1.34 -4.35
N GLY A 168 11.43 0.75 -4.05
CA GLY A 168 12.61 0.89 -4.91
C GLY A 168 13.29 2.25 -4.79
N PHE A 169 13.08 2.97 -3.67
CA PHE A 169 13.65 4.29 -3.45
C PHE A 169 15.16 4.18 -3.22
N ASN A 170 15.96 4.76 -4.11
CA ASN A 170 17.42 4.75 -3.97
C ASN A 170 17.87 5.68 -2.83
N ASN A 171 18.20 5.11 -1.67
CA ASN A 171 18.65 5.86 -0.51
C ASN A 171 20.17 6.09 -0.56
N TRP A 172 20.56 7.29 -1.00
CA TRP A 172 21.98 7.68 -1.09
C TRP A 172 22.69 7.73 0.27
N ASP A 173 21.97 7.90 1.39
CA ASP A 173 22.60 7.78 2.70
C ASP A 173 23.09 6.36 2.98
N ARG A 174 22.29 5.35 2.61
CA ARG A 174 22.69 3.94 2.72
C ARG A 174 23.85 3.60 1.80
N ILE A 175 23.88 4.15 0.58
CA ILE A 175 25.02 4.00 -0.34
C ILE A 175 26.29 4.61 0.25
N ARG A 176 26.22 5.82 0.82
CA ARG A 176 27.36 6.46 1.48
C ARG A 176 27.85 5.69 2.70
N ARG A 177 26.94 5.11 3.50
CA ARG A 177 27.29 4.26 4.64
C ARG A 177 27.96 2.97 4.20
N TYR A 178 27.43 2.32 3.16
CA TYR A 178 28.06 1.14 2.55
C TYR A 178 29.47 1.47 2.08
N ARG A 179 29.65 2.59 1.36
CA ARG A 179 30.96 3.07 0.90
C ARG A 179 31.92 3.24 2.08
N ARG A 180 31.52 3.94 3.15
CA ARG A 180 32.37 4.13 4.36
C ARG A 180 32.77 2.81 5.01
N GLN A 181 31.86 1.84 5.08
CA GLN A 181 32.16 0.52 5.65
C GLN A 181 33.14 -0.27 4.77
N TRP A 182 32.94 -0.24 3.46
CA TRP A 182 33.83 -0.86 2.49
C TRP A 182 35.23 -0.22 2.51
N GLU A 183 35.32 1.11 2.58
CA GLU A 183 36.58 1.85 2.72
C GLU A 183 37.31 1.47 4.02
N ALA A 184 36.60 1.36 5.15
CA ALA A 184 37.19 1.01 6.44
C ALA A 184 37.73 -0.44 6.51
N GLN A 185 37.23 -1.34 5.66
CA GLN A 185 37.69 -2.74 5.57
C GLN A 185 38.93 -2.91 4.70
N LYS A 186 39.34 -1.87 3.94
CA LYS A 186 40.50 -1.92 3.06
C LYS A 186 41.73 -1.38 3.78
N SER A 187 42.78 -2.21 3.85
CA SER A 187 44.05 -1.85 4.50
C SER A 187 44.98 -0.95 3.65
N GLN A 188 44.56 -0.53 2.46
CA GLN A 188 45.35 0.26 1.51
C GLN A 188 44.60 1.52 1.05
N ASN A 189 45.35 2.53 0.60
CA ASN A 189 44.79 3.71 -0.06
C ASN A 189 43.96 3.27 -1.29
N PHE A 190 42.68 3.63 -1.31
CA PHE A 190 41.77 3.34 -2.41
C PHE A 190 41.61 4.58 -3.30
N SER A 191 41.29 4.35 -4.57
CA SER A 191 41.01 5.40 -5.56
C SER A 191 39.51 5.48 -5.87
N GLU A 192 39.06 6.57 -6.50
CA GLU A 192 37.69 6.66 -7.04
C GLU A 192 37.41 5.58 -8.11
N ALA A 193 38.44 5.10 -8.83
CA ALA A 193 38.28 4.00 -9.78
C ALA A 193 37.91 2.68 -9.08
N ASP A 194 38.44 2.44 -7.88
CA ASP A 194 38.10 1.28 -7.07
C ASP A 194 36.65 1.35 -6.59
N TRP A 195 36.20 2.54 -6.17
CA TRP A 195 34.80 2.76 -5.81
C TRP A 195 33.87 2.54 -7.01
N LEU A 196 34.20 3.02 -8.20
CA LEU A 196 33.38 2.79 -9.39
C LEU A 196 33.22 1.29 -9.73
N ASN A 197 34.26 0.49 -9.47
CA ASN A 197 34.19 -0.95 -9.65
C ASN A 197 33.36 -1.64 -8.57
N GLU A 198 33.52 -1.26 -7.31
CA GLU A 198 32.69 -1.75 -6.20
C GLU A 198 31.21 -1.38 -6.40
N PHE A 199 30.93 -0.14 -6.81
CA PHE A 199 29.58 0.34 -7.03
C PHE A 199 28.85 -0.48 -8.11
N LYS A 200 29.55 -0.95 -9.15
CA LYS A 200 28.97 -1.88 -10.13
C LYS A 200 28.52 -3.21 -9.50
N GLN A 201 29.22 -3.69 -8.47
CA GLN A 201 28.84 -4.89 -7.71
C GLN A 201 27.69 -4.63 -6.73
N LEU A 202 27.53 -3.39 -6.26
CA LEU A 202 26.43 -2.96 -5.40
C LEU A 202 25.09 -2.87 -6.17
N ILE A 203 25.10 -2.39 -7.42
CA ILE A 203 23.89 -2.17 -8.24
C ILE A 203 22.90 -3.36 -8.25
N PRO A 204 23.30 -4.63 -8.49
CA PRO A 204 22.35 -5.74 -8.47
C PRO A 204 21.79 -6.03 -7.06
N GLN A 205 22.48 -5.60 -6.00
CA GLN A 205 22.13 -5.86 -4.60
C GLN A 205 21.19 -4.78 -4.05
N LYS A 206 20.04 -4.59 -4.70
CA LYS A 206 19.05 -3.54 -4.39
C LYS A 206 18.68 -3.45 -2.91
N HIS A 207 18.60 -4.56 -2.21
CA HIS A 207 18.25 -4.60 -0.78
C HIS A 207 19.22 -3.79 0.12
N LEU A 208 20.45 -3.54 -0.34
CA LEU A 208 21.46 -2.75 0.38
C LEU A 208 21.23 -1.23 0.32
N TYR A 209 20.45 -0.74 -0.64
CA TYR A 209 20.28 0.71 -0.83
C TYR A 209 18.88 1.16 -1.25
N GLN A 210 18.02 0.24 -1.70
CA GLN A 210 16.63 0.55 -1.99
C GLN A 210 15.76 0.36 -0.76
N ASP A 211 14.93 1.35 -0.52
CA ASP A 211 14.03 1.41 0.62
C ASP A 211 12.57 1.25 0.18
N LYS A 212 11.75 0.87 1.15
CA LYS A 212 10.29 0.92 1.05
C LYS A 212 9.73 1.65 2.27
N PHE A 213 8.69 2.45 2.07
CA PHE A 213 8.02 3.17 3.14
C PHE A 213 6.65 3.65 2.69
N ILE A 214 5.79 4.02 3.63
CA ILE A 214 4.45 4.55 3.35
C ILE A 214 4.47 6.07 3.51
N ILE A 215 3.82 6.78 2.59
CA ILE A 215 3.42 8.17 2.77
C ILE A 215 1.92 8.18 3.06
N LEU A 216 1.52 8.84 4.14
CA LEU A 216 0.16 8.78 4.69
C LEU A 216 -0.39 10.19 4.86
N SER A 217 -1.63 10.43 4.44
CA SER A 217 -2.36 11.67 4.74
C SER A 217 -3.17 11.56 6.04
N GLY A 218 -3.36 12.69 6.72
CA GLY A 218 -4.18 12.83 7.92
C GLY A 218 -5.68 13.07 7.69
N GLY A 219 -6.17 13.02 6.43
CA GLY A 219 -7.57 13.29 6.09
C GLY A 219 -8.53 12.13 6.35
N PHE A 220 -9.83 12.34 6.12
CA PHE A 220 -10.86 11.31 6.24
C PHE A 220 -10.72 10.20 5.20
N TYR A 221 -11.02 8.96 5.60
CA TYR A 221 -10.89 7.81 4.74
C TYR A 221 -11.93 7.84 3.62
N SER A 222 -11.48 7.56 2.39
CA SER A 222 -12.32 7.64 1.18
C SER A 222 -13.04 8.98 0.95
N ASN A 223 -12.56 10.07 1.56
CA ASN A 223 -13.19 11.39 1.55
C ASN A 223 -14.66 11.39 2.04
N VAL A 224 -14.99 10.48 2.95
CA VAL A 224 -16.33 10.39 3.58
C VAL A 224 -16.35 11.27 4.82
N ALA A 225 -17.36 12.13 4.97
CA ALA A 225 -17.50 12.98 6.16
C ALA A 225 -17.88 12.16 7.39
N ALA A 226 -17.45 12.59 8.58
CA ALA A 226 -17.74 11.87 9.82
C ALA A 226 -19.25 11.73 10.10
N THR A 227 -20.03 12.73 9.71
CA THR A 227 -21.50 12.73 9.84
C THR A 227 -22.17 11.65 9.00
N GLU A 228 -21.61 11.26 7.86
CA GLU A 228 -22.16 10.23 6.98
C GLU A 228 -22.10 8.82 7.60
N ILE A 229 -21.17 8.61 8.54
CA ILE A 229 -20.97 7.33 9.23
C ILE A 229 -21.35 7.40 10.72
N GLY A 230 -21.92 8.51 11.16
CA GLY A 230 -22.40 8.71 12.53
C GLY A 230 -21.32 8.90 13.58
N LEU A 231 -20.17 9.49 13.23
CA LEU A 231 -19.06 9.76 14.16
C LEU A 231 -18.73 11.26 14.24
N THR A 232 -17.96 11.65 15.26
CA THR A 232 -17.35 12.99 15.30
C THR A 232 -16.13 13.05 14.38
N ASP A 233 -15.76 14.27 13.94
CA ASP A 233 -14.58 14.49 13.10
C ASP A 233 -13.30 13.94 13.73
N LEU A 234 -13.11 14.14 15.04
CA LEU A 234 -11.92 13.66 15.76
C LEU A 234 -11.85 12.14 15.81
N GLU A 235 -12.97 11.48 16.12
CA GLU A 235 -13.04 10.01 16.13
C GLU A 235 -12.81 9.44 14.74
N TRP A 236 -13.46 10.03 13.73
CA TRP A 236 -13.35 9.57 12.36
C TRP A 236 -11.96 9.80 11.79
N GLN A 237 -11.28 10.89 12.12
CA GLN A 237 -9.90 11.12 11.73
C GLN A 237 -8.96 10.03 12.27
N ARG A 238 -9.09 9.68 13.55
CA ARG A 238 -8.29 8.62 14.19
C ARG A 238 -8.54 7.24 13.56
N ILE A 239 -9.81 6.91 13.34
CA ILE A 239 -10.22 5.65 12.72
C ILE A 239 -9.74 5.60 11.26
N SER A 240 -9.95 6.69 10.51
CA SER A 240 -9.50 6.84 9.12
C SER A 240 -8.01 6.60 8.95
N LEU A 241 -7.20 7.16 9.86
CA LEU A 241 -5.75 6.96 9.86
C LEU A 241 -5.39 5.48 10.03
N THR A 242 -6.06 4.79 10.95
CA THR A 242 -5.83 3.37 11.21
C THR A 242 -6.26 2.51 10.01
N ILE A 243 -7.45 2.74 9.47
CA ILE A 243 -7.94 2.04 8.27
C ILE A 243 -6.94 2.20 7.13
N ARG A 244 -6.53 3.44 6.84
CA ARG A 244 -5.62 3.75 5.74
C ARG A 244 -4.25 3.10 5.92
N LEU A 245 -3.66 3.21 7.11
CA LEU A 245 -2.36 2.62 7.38
C LEU A 245 -2.40 1.11 7.21
N GLU A 246 -3.41 0.45 7.76
CA GLU A 246 -3.54 -1.01 7.73
C GLU A 246 -3.97 -1.53 6.34
N HIS A 247 -4.71 -0.73 5.58
CA HIS A 247 -4.98 -0.97 4.16
C HIS A 247 -3.67 -1.03 3.36
N GLU A 248 -2.82 -0.01 3.46
CA GLU A 248 -1.50 -0.02 2.79
C GLU A 248 -0.60 -1.16 3.31
N CYS A 249 -0.61 -1.43 4.61
CA CYS A 249 0.16 -2.55 5.17
C CYS A 249 -0.32 -3.91 4.64
N THR A 250 -1.60 -4.03 4.29
CA THR A 250 -2.14 -5.25 3.67
C THR A 250 -1.64 -5.41 2.25
N HIS A 251 -1.62 -4.33 1.46
CA HIS A 251 -0.98 -4.35 0.15
C HIS A 251 0.52 -4.68 0.21
N TYR A 252 1.23 -4.14 1.21
CA TYR A 252 2.62 -4.48 1.45
C TYR A 252 2.78 -5.98 1.77
N LEU A 253 1.90 -6.54 2.61
CA LEU A 253 1.88 -7.97 2.95
C LEU A 253 1.61 -8.84 1.72
N THR A 254 0.56 -8.53 0.94
CA THR A 254 0.20 -9.33 -0.24
C THR A 254 1.29 -9.29 -1.29
N ARG A 255 1.96 -8.15 -1.46
CA ARG A 255 3.12 -8.04 -2.36
C ARG A 255 4.28 -8.90 -1.90
N ARG A 256 4.53 -8.98 -0.58
CA ARG A 256 5.63 -9.79 -0.03
C ARG A 256 5.37 -11.29 -0.06
N LEU A 257 4.14 -11.73 0.16
CA LEU A 257 3.79 -13.15 0.28
C LEU A 257 3.28 -13.77 -1.02
N PHE A 258 2.55 -13.01 -1.83
CA PHE A 258 1.78 -13.51 -2.97
C PHE A 258 2.10 -12.77 -4.28
N SER A 259 3.20 -12.01 -4.31
CA SER A 259 3.71 -11.26 -5.47
C SER A 259 2.73 -10.24 -6.10
N SER A 260 1.57 -9.98 -5.50
CA SER A 260 0.52 -9.13 -6.08
C SER A 260 0.11 -7.97 -5.17
N MET A 261 -0.08 -6.82 -5.81
CA MET A 261 -0.67 -5.60 -5.29
C MET A 261 -1.21 -4.84 -6.51
N ARG A 262 -2.48 -5.06 -6.86
CA ARG A 262 -3.12 -4.49 -8.03
C ARG A 262 -4.17 -3.46 -7.65
N ASN A 263 -4.41 -2.53 -8.57
CA ASN A 263 -5.57 -1.67 -8.56
C ASN A 263 -6.81 -2.46 -9.06
N ASN A 264 -7.31 -3.41 -8.25
CA ASN A 264 -8.43 -4.31 -8.56
C ASN A 264 -9.34 -4.50 -7.31
N LEU A 265 -10.64 -4.72 -7.51
CA LEU A 265 -11.58 -4.78 -6.37
C LEU A 265 -11.30 -5.89 -5.37
N LEU A 266 -10.77 -7.05 -5.77
CA LEU A 266 -10.47 -8.11 -4.81
C LEU A 266 -9.36 -7.65 -3.85
N ASP A 267 -8.26 -7.12 -4.39
CA ASP A 267 -7.14 -6.59 -3.61
C ASP A 267 -7.62 -5.49 -2.64
N GLU A 268 -8.47 -4.58 -3.11
CA GLU A 268 -9.02 -3.46 -2.32
C GLU A 268 -9.99 -3.93 -1.24
N LEU A 269 -10.84 -4.92 -1.53
CA LEU A 269 -11.74 -5.52 -0.53
C LEU A 269 -10.93 -6.19 0.59
N ILE A 270 -9.85 -6.91 0.26
CA ILE A 270 -8.99 -7.55 1.26
C ILE A 270 -8.28 -6.49 2.13
N ALA A 271 -7.78 -5.42 1.50
CA ALA A 271 -7.11 -4.33 2.20
C ALA A 271 -8.06 -3.53 3.10
N ASP A 272 -9.26 -3.19 2.61
CA ASP A 272 -10.29 -2.51 3.39
C ASP A 272 -10.83 -3.39 4.52
N TYR A 273 -11.02 -4.69 4.28
CA TYR A 273 -11.36 -5.64 5.34
C TYR A 273 -10.38 -5.58 6.49
N ARG A 274 -9.07 -5.68 6.19
CA ARG A 274 -8.05 -5.63 7.23
C ARG A 274 -8.02 -4.28 7.93
N GLY A 275 -8.10 -3.19 7.17
CA GLY A 275 -8.10 -1.83 7.70
C GLY A 275 -9.25 -1.56 8.66
N ILE A 276 -10.47 -1.93 8.26
CA ILE A 276 -11.67 -1.78 9.09
C ILE A 276 -11.58 -2.66 10.34
N VAL A 277 -11.19 -3.93 10.20
CA VAL A 277 -11.02 -4.83 11.36
C VAL A 277 -9.96 -4.30 12.32
N ALA A 278 -8.86 -3.73 11.82
CA ALA A 278 -7.83 -3.13 12.67
C ALA A 278 -8.35 -1.95 13.49
N ALA A 279 -9.18 -1.10 12.87
CA ALA A 279 -9.67 0.12 13.49
C ALA A 279 -10.85 -0.11 14.43
N CYS A 280 -11.74 -1.06 14.10
CA CYS A 280 -13.00 -1.29 14.81
C CYS A 280 -13.01 -2.57 15.66
N GLY A 281 -12.08 -3.49 15.43
CA GLY A 281 -12.07 -4.83 16.03
C GLY A 281 -13.04 -5.81 15.36
N TYR A 282 -13.87 -5.36 14.43
CA TYR A 282 -14.78 -6.17 13.63
C TYR A 282 -14.96 -5.58 12.23
N TYR A 283 -15.36 -6.42 11.26
CA TYR A 283 -15.59 -5.96 9.90
C TYR A 283 -16.99 -5.31 9.73
N ARG A 284 -17.02 -4.15 9.06
CA ARG A 284 -18.21 -3.33 8.75
C ARG A 284 -18.41 -3.30 7.23
N SER A 285 -19.31 -4.13 6.69
CA SER A 285 -19.60 -4.08 5.24
C SER A 285 -20.27 -2.77 4.85
N ASP A 286 -21.11 -2.20 5.72
CA ASP A 286 -21.78 -0.92 5.51
C ASP A 286 -20.78 0.24 5.31
N TRP A 287 -19.68 0.26 6.07
CA TRP A 287 -18.58 1.21 5.84
C TRP A 287 -17.89 0.99 4.50
N PHE A 288 -17.51 -0.25 4.21
CA PHE A 288 -16.88 -0.58 2.93
C PHE A 288 -17.77 -0.19 1.74
N LEU A 289 -19.07 -0.50 1.79
CA LEU A 289 -20.03 -0.15 0.76
C LEU A 289 -20.19 1.37 0.62
N HIS A 290 -20.19 2.12 1.73
CA HIS A 290 -20.18 3.59 1.68
C HIS A 290 -18.90 4.14 1.01
N PHE A 291 -17.74 3.56 1.28
CA PHE A 291 -16.50 3.96 0.60
C PHE A 291 -16.56 3.70 -0.90
N MET A 292 -17.20 2.60 -1.29
CA MET A 292 -17.36 2.22 -2.69
C MET A 292 -18.45 3.01 -3.43
N GLY A 293 -19.34 3.73 -2.73
CA GLY A 293 -20.49 4.41 -3.35
C GLY A 293 -21.70 3.49 -3.53
N LEU A 294 -21.81 2.44 -2.73
CA LEU A 294 -22.84 1.40 -2.77
C LEU A 294 -23.75 1.42 -1.52
N GLU A 295 -23.66 2.45 -0.68
CA GLU A 295 -24.48 2.57 0.55
C GLU A 295 -25.99 2.57 0.30
N SER A 296 -26.42 2.99 -0.90
CA SER A 296 -27.83 3.04 -1.32
C SER A 296 -28.14 2.03 -2.44
N PHE A 297 -27.39 0.92 -2.51
CA PHE A 297 -27.56 -0.11 -3.54
C PHE A 297 -29.04 -0.53 -3.68
N PRO A 298 -29.60 -0.60 -4.91
CA PRO A 298 -28.92 -0.65 -6.20
C PRO A 298 -28.49 0.70 -6.79
N LYS A 299 -28.74 1.83 -6.11
CA LYS A 299 -28.29 3.15 -6.58
C LYS A 299 -26.80 3.33 -6.27
N TYR A 300 -25.99 3.46 -7.32
CA TYR A 300 -24.58 3.83 -7.21
C TYR A 300 -24.41 5.34 -7.04
N ARG A 301 -23.56 5.78 -6.10
CA ARG A 301 -23.14 7.17 -5.97
C ARG A 301 -21.88 7.41 -6.80
N GLU A 302 -22.03 8.27 -7.82
CA GLU A 302 -20.90 8.76 -8.61
C GLU A 302 -19.87 9.46 -7.71
N GLY A 303 -18.59 9.24 -8.00
CA GLY A 303 -17.48 9.69 -7.14
C GLY A 303 -17.08 8.70 -6.04
N GLY A 304 -17.85 7.62 -5.81
CA GLY A 304 -17.43 6.50 -4.96
C GLY A 304 -16.16 5.82 -5.47
N ARG A 305 -15.42 5.14 -4.58
CA ARG A 305 -14.13 4.52 -4.96
C ARG A 305 -14.26 3.46 -6.04
N LEU A 306 -15.41 2.80 -6.18
CA LEU A 306 -15.61 1.70 -7.12
C LEU A 306 -15.22 2.03 -8.56
N GLN A 307 -15.49 3.27 -9.03
CA GLN A 307 -15.13 3.70 -10.39
C GLN A 307 -13.63 3.74 -10.67
N ASN A 308 -12.78 3.81 -9.64
CA ASN A 308 -11.33 3.83 -9.80
C ASN A 308 -10.77 2.45 -10.18
N TYR A 309 -11.61 1.41 -10.09
CA TYR A 309 -11.20 0.02 -10.22
C TYR A 309 -11.87 -0.68 -11.40
N ARG A 310 -12.32 0.06 -12.43
CA ARG A 310 -12.97 -0.52 -13.63
C ARG A 310 -12.03 -1.34 -14.50
N GLY A 311 -10.74 -1.43 -14.19
CA GLY A 311 -9.75 -2.12 -15.02
C GLY A 311 -9.17 -1.25 -16.14
N GLN A 312 -8.26 -1.83 -16.91
CA GLN A 312 -7.60 -1.21 -18.06
C GLN A 312 -7.54 -2.24 -19.20
N PRO A 313 -8.35 -2.11 -20.28
CA PRO A 313 -9.38 -1.08 -20.48
C PRO A 313 -10.51 -1.16 -19.44
N PRO A 314 -11.28 -0.07 -19.23
CA PRO A 314 -12.38 -0.08 -18.28
C PRO A 314 -13.50 -1.03 -18.72
N LEU A 315 -14.12 -1.70 -17.74
CA LEU A 315 -15.30 -2.54 -17.93
C LEU A 315 -16.44 -1.76 -18.59
N SER A 316 -17.19 -2.46 -19.45
CA SER A 316 -18.44 -1.96 -20.01
C SER A 316 -19.43 -1.54 -18.91
N GLU A 317 -20.33 -0.60 -19.22
CA GLU A 317 -21.35 -0.13 -18.26
C GLU A 317 -22.24 -1.26 -17.74
N ALA A 318 -22.53 -2.27 -18.57
CA ALA A 318 -23.32 -3.42 -18.17
C ALA A 318 -22.55 -4.33 -17.21
N SER A 319 -21.30 -4.68 -17.53
CA SER A 319 -20.44 -5.46 -16.64
C SER A 319 -20.13 -4.72 -15.33
N PHE A 320 -20.00 -3.39 -15.37
CA PHE A 320 -19.81 -2.59 -14.17
C PHE A 320 -21.02 -2.65 -13.22
N LYS A 321 -22.25 -2.67 -13.73
CA LYS A 321 -23.45 -2.88 -12.90
C LYS A 321 -23.47 -4.26 -12.24
N ILE A 322 -23.04 -5.30 -12.96
CA ILE A 322 -22.93 -6.65 -12.39
C ILE A 322 -21.84 -6.68 -11.31
N LEU A 323 -20.69 -6.05 -11.56
CA LEU A 323 -19.61 -5.91 -10.59
C LEU A 323 -20.06 -5.20 -9.31
N GLN A 324 -20.90 -4.15 -9.39
CA GLN A 324 -21.48 -3.50 -8.21
C GLN A 324 -22.24 -4.51 -7.34
N ALA A 325 -23.07 -5.36 -7.95
CA ALA A 325 -23.85 -6.36 -7.24
C ALA A 325 -22.95 -7.47 -6.63
N LEU A 326 -21.90 -7.90 -7.35
CA LEU A 326 -20.90 -8.84 -6.82
C LEU A 326 -20.19 -8.26 -5.60
N VAL A 327 -19.69 -7.02 -5.68
CA VAL A 327 -18.97 -6.35 -4.58
C VAL A 327 -19.87 -6.19 -3.36
N LYS A 328 -21.14 -5.80 -3.58
CA LYS A 328 -22.14 -5.70 -2.53
C LYS A 328 -22.31 -7.01 -1.77
N ASN A 329 -22.57 -8.10 -2.49
CA ASN A 329 -22.77 -9.41 -1.87
C ASN A 329 -21.47 -9.98 -1.28
N ALA A 330 -20.32 -9.79 -1.93
CA ALA A 330 -19.02 -10.20 -1.40
C ALA A 330 -18.71 -9.53 -0.06
N ALA A 331 -18.97 -8.22 0.06
CA ALA A 331 -18.74 -7.49 1.31
C ALA A 331 -19.66 -7.98 2.43
N GLU A 332 -20.94 -8.19 2.17
CA GLU A 332 -21.87 -8.72 3.18
C GLU A 332 -21.54 -10.16 3.58
N ASN A 333 -21.18 -11.01 2.61
CA ASN A 333 -20.78 -12.39 2.86
C ASN A 333 -19.52 -12.46 3.72
N LEU A 334 -18.56 -11.57 3.47
CA LEU A 334 -17.36 -11.44 4.28
C LEU A 334 -17.69 -10.99 5.72
N GLN A 335 -18.67 -10.10 5.90
CA GLN A 335 -19.15 -9.75 7.25
C GLN A 335 -19.87 -10.91 7.93
N ARG A 336 -20.70 -11.68 7.22
CA ARG A 336 -21.33 -12.90 7.75
C ARG A 336 -20.27 -13.88 8.25
N PHE A 337 -19.28 -14.19 7.41
CA PHE A 337 -18.13 -15.01 7.80
C PHE A 337 -17.41 -14.44 9.04
N HIS A 338 -17.03 -13.16 9.01
CA HIS A 338 -16.29 -12.55 10.13
C HIS A 338 -17.09 -12.62 11.43
N THR A 339 -18.41 -12.45 11.37
CA THR A 339 -19.30 -12.51 12.54
C THR A 339 -19.40 -13.94 13.08
N GLU A 340 -19.62 -14.92 12.20
CA GLU A 340 -19.76 -16.34 12.57
C GLU A 340 -18.47 -16.90 13.20
N TYR A 341 -17.31 -16.56 12.65
CA TYR A 341 -16.01 -17.08 13.08
C TYR A 341 -15.22 -16.10 13.97
N ALA A 342 -15.86 -15.06 14.51
CA ALA A 342 -15.21 -13.95 15.22
C ALA A 342 -14.28 -14.40 16.35
N ASN A 343 -14.62 -15.48 17.06
CA ASN A 343 -13.81 -16.01 18.16
C ASN A 343 -12.58 -16.80 17.68
N GLU A 344 -12.66 -17.43 16.51
CA GLU A 344 -11.57 -18.23 15.94
C GLU A 344 -10.50 -17.36 15.28
N ILE A 345 -10.87 -16.16 14.82
CA ILE A 345 -10.00 -15.30 14.01
C ILE A 345 -9.32 -14.15 14.77
N LYS A 346 -9.39 -14.15 16.12
CA LYS A 346 -8.87 -13.04 16.94
C LYS A 346 -7.35 -12.94 16.96
N THR A 347 -6.64 -14.06 16.85
CA THR A 347 -5.18 -14.05 17.03
C THR A 347 -4.47 -13.59 15.75
N PRO A 348 -3.28 -12.96 15.85
CA PRO A 348 -2.53 -12.53 14.67
C PRO A 348 -2.29 -13.63 13.64
N ASN A 349 -1.98 -14.86 14.08
CA ASN A 349 -1.79 -16.00 13.18
C ASN A 349 -3.07 -16.35 12.41
N HIS A 350 -4.23 -16.30 13.08
CA HIS A 350 -5.50 -16.55 12.39
C HIS A 350 -5.88 -15.40 11.45
N GLN A 351 -5.58 -14.15 11.79
CA GLN A 351 -5.80 -13.02 10.89
C GLN A 351 -5.03 -13.18 9.58
N ILE A 352 -3.79 -13.68 9.64
CA ILE A 352 -2.98 -13.96 8.44
C ILE A 352 -3.59 -15.09 7.62
N LEU A 353 -4.05 -16.16 8.27
CA LEU A 353 -4.74 -17.26 7.59
C LEU A 353 -6.01 -16.78 6.89
N VAL A 354 -6.78 -15.87 7.51
CA VAL A 354 -7.93 -15.25 6.86
C VAL A 354 -7.49 -14.47 5.63
N LEU A 355 -6.49 -13.58 5.75
CA LEU A 355 -6.00 -12.80 4.61
C LEU A 355 -5.51 -13.70 3.46
N ALA A 356 -4.72 -14.73 3.78
CA ALA A 356 -4.24 -15.70 2.81
C ALA A 356 -5.39 -16.51 2.19
N ALA A 357 -6.40 -16.89 2.96
CA ALA A 357 -7.57 -17.60 2.45
C ALA A 357 -8.39 -16.73 1.49
N LEU A 358 -8.48 -15.43 1.73
CA LEU A 358 -9.16 -14.48 0.84
C LEU A 358 -8.39 -14.28 -0.48
N THR A 359 -7.05 -14.31 -0.45
CA THR A 359 -6.27 -14.23 -1.70
C THR A 359 -6.42 -15.48 -2.56
N CYS A 360 -6.90 -16.61 -2.03
CA CYS A 360 -7.20 -17.83 -2.79
C CYS A 360 -8.56 -17.79 -3.49
N LEU A 361 -9.33 -16.69 -3.38
CA LEU A 361 -10.69 -16.59 -3.91
C LEU A 361 -10.79 -15.54 -5.01
N THR A 362 -11.92 -15.56 -5.70
CA THR A 362 -12.35 -14.54 -6.66
C THR A 362 -13.56 -13.78 -6.14
N LEU A 363 -13.90 -12.65 -6.76
CA LEU A 363 -15.09 -11.89 -6.37
C LEU A 363 -16.38 -12.70 -6.58
N GLU A 364 -16.45 -13.54 -7.62
CA GLU A 364 -17.60 -14.41 -7.82
C GLU A 364 -17.77 -15.40 -6.66
N GLU A 365 -16.68 -16.01 -6.20
CA GLU A 365 -16.74 -16.97 -5.10
C GLU A 365 -17.11 -16.30 -3.78
N LEU A 366 -16.57 -15.10 -3.51
CA LEU A 366 -16.93 -14.30 -2.34
C LEU A 366 -18.38 -13.80 -2.40
N ALA A 367 -18.91 -13.52 -3.59
CA ALA A 367 -20.30 -13.09 -3.78
C ALA A 367 -21.31 -14.26 -3.74
N SER A 368 -20.85 -15.51 -3.77
CA SER A 368 -21.70 -16.69 -3.74
C SER A 368 -22.22 -17.01 -2.33
N ASP A 369 -23.35 -17.72 -2.23
CA ASP A 369 -23.91 -18.15 -0.94
C ASP A 369 -22.98 -19.10 -0.14
N LYS A 370 -21.97 -19.68 -0.79
CA LYS A 370 -21.01 -20.60 -0.19
C LYS A 370 -19.72 -19.90 0.30
N ALA A 371 -19.64 -18.57 0.20
CA ALA A 371 -18.44 -17.81 0.51
C ALA A 371 -17.87 -18.12 1.90
N ALA A 372 -18.69 -18.08 2.96
CA ALA A 372 -18.22 -18.34 4.33
C ALA A 372 -17.61 -19.74 4.48
N LEU A 373 -18.27 -20.77 3.91
CA LEU A 373 -17.78 -22.14 3.90
C LEU A 373 -16.45 -22.25 3.13
N GLN A 374 -16.34 -21.58 1.99
CA GLN A 374 -15.14 -21.62 1.17
C GLN A 374 -13.95 -20.91 1.85
N ILE A 375 -14.19 -19.76 2.50
CA ILE A 375 -13.17 -19.08 3.31
C ILE A 375 -12.68 -20.02 4.43
N LYS A 376 -13.60 -20.66 5.16
CA LYS A 376 -13.25 -21.59 6.23
C LYS A 376 -12.45 -22.80 5.71
N LYS A 377 -12.87 -23.38 4.59
CA LYS A 377 -12.17 -24.48 3.92
C LYS A 377 -10.74 -24.08 3.55
N ASN A 378 -10.56 -22.89 2.97
CA ASN A 378 -9.23 -22.38 2.63
C ASN A 378 -8.38 -22.18 3.89
N ILE A 379 -8.92 -21.60 4.97
CA ILE A 379 -8.21 -21.47 6.26
C ILE A 379 -7.75 -22.84 6.77
N ASP A 380 -8.62 -23.85 6.75
CA ASP A 380 -8.30 -25.18 7.26
C ASP A 380 -7.26 -25.89 6.38
N GLN A 381 -7.29 -25.69 5.07
CA GLN A 381 -6.24 -26.18 4.17
C GLN A 381 -4.89 -25.52 4.50
N LEU A 382 -4.88 -24.19 4.67
CA LEU A 382 -3.65 -23.45 4.98
C LEU A 382 -3.08 -23.79 6.37
N LYS A 383 -3.92 -24.16 7.34
CA LYS A 383 -3.46 -24.67 8.66
C LYS A 383 -2.72 -26.00 8.57
N ASN A 384 -3.03 -26.82 7.57
CA ASN A 384 -2.50 -28.17 7.41
C ASN A 384 -1.28 -28.26 6.49
N MET A 385 -0.79 -27.13 5.94
CA MET A 385 0.35 -27.02 5.02
C MET A 385 1.64 -26.60 5.70
#